data_AF-A0A2V5RFC2-F1
#
_entry.id   AF-A0A2V5RFC2-F1
#
_cell.length_a   1.000
_cell.length_b   1.000
_cell.length_c   1.000
_cell.angle_alpha   90.00
_cell.angle_beta   90.00
_cell.angle_gamma   90.00
#
_symmetry.space_group_name_H-M   'P 1'
#
loop_
_entity.id
_entity.type
_entity.pdbx_description
1 polymer ?
#
loop_
_entity_poly.entity_id
_entity_poly.type
_entity_poly.pdbx_seq_one_letter_code
_entity_poly.pdbx_strand_id
1 'polypeptide(L)'
;MGHVANQNVSIKVLRFLLVMCCSPRLLIVFSAFLASAAVLHSAIAAEAYMIVDAQTGHIFEQQAPRKKLQVGSLTKIATATVVLDWIEQKSRNLDQTVAIPQEAFVGALENPIGFQPGDSITLRDLLYAALIQSDNIAAYTLAYHVGSQLQSLSPASSIRMVRTTK
;
A
#
# COMPACT_ATOMS: atom_id res chain seq x y z
N MET A 1 6.15 -60.48 -24.18
CA MET A 1 6.19 -59.58 -25.35
C MET A 1 5.95 -58.17 -24.81
N GLY A 2 6.93 -57.31 -24.59
CA GLY A 2 8.07 -56.94 -25.44
C GLY A 2 7.96 -55.43 -25.67
N HIS A 3 8.11 -54.61 -24.62
CA HIS A 3 8.09 -53.15 -24.75
C HIS A 3 9.44 -52.72 -25.34
N VAL A 4 9.47 -52.51 -26.65
CA VAL A 4 10.63 -51.95 -27.36
C VAL A 4 10.81 -50.51 -26.89
N ALA A 5 11.74 -50.29 -25.97
CA ALA A 5 12.22 -48.95 -25.63
C ALA A 5 12.87 -48.35 -26.89
N ASN A 6 12.35 -47.21 -27.34
CA ASN A 6 12.87 -46.49 -28.50
C ASN A 6 14.25 -45.89 -28.16
N GLN A 7 15.31 -46.68 -28.36
CA GLN A 7 16.70 -46.32 -28.06
C GLN A 7 17.23 -45.14 -28.90
N ASN A 8 16.49 -44.69 -29.92
CA ASN A 8 16.91 -43.58 -30.80
C ASN A 8 16.73 -42.19 -30.17
N VAL A 9 15.90 -42.03 -29.14
CA VAL A 9 15.70 -40.74 -28.46
C VAL A 9 16.86 -40.44 -27.51
N SER A 10 17.28 -41.42 -26.70
CA SER A 10 18.41 -41.27 -25.77
C SER A 10 19.72 -40.98 -26.49
N ILE A 11 19.96 -41.58 -27.67
CA ILE A 11 21.20 -41.36 -28.45
C ILE A 11 21.24 -39.95 -29.06
N LYS A 12 20.09 -39.39 -29.47
CA LYS A 12 20.03 -38.02 -30.01
C LYS A 12 20.24 -36.95 -28.93
N VAL A 13 19.64 -37.13 -27.76
CA VAL A 13 19.84 -36.21 -26.62
C VAL A 13 21.28 -36.29 -26.09
N LEU A 14 21.85 -37.49 -26.01
CA LEU A 14 23.24 -37.71 -25.57
C LEU A 14 24.27 -37.14 -26.56
N ARG A 15 23.99 -37.18 -27.87
CA ARG A 15 24.84 -36.54 -28.90
C ARG A 15 24.72 -35.01 -28.89
N PHE A 16 23.56 -34.46 -28.52
CA PHE A 16 23.39 -33.01 -28.37
C PHE A 16 24.11 -32.49 -27.11
N LEU A 17 24.11 -33.25 -26.01
CA LEU A 17 24.87 -32.96 -24.79
C LEU A 17 26.39 -33.10 -24.98
N LEU A 18 26.86 -34.05 -25.78
CA LEU A 18 28.30 -34.24 -26.05
C LEU A 18 28.91 -33.14 -26.95
N VAL A 19 28.16 -32.64 -27.93
CA VAL A 19 28.63 -31.55 -28.82
C VAL A 19 28.72 -30.21 -28.06
N MET A 20 27.92 -30.03 -27.00
CA MET A 20 27.98 -28.86 -26.13
C MET A 20 29.23 -28.81 -25.22
N CYS A 21 29.99 -29.90 -25.13
CA CYS A 21 31.20 -30.00 -24.30
C CYS A 21 32.49 -29.73 -25.09
N CYS A 22 32.47 -29.83 -26.43
CA CYS A 22 33.67 -29.81 -27.27
C CYS A 22 34.04 -28.45 -27.88
N SER A 23 33.29 -27.38 -27.62
CA SER A 23 33.74 -26.03 -28.01
C SER A 23 33.59 -25.04 -26.85
N PRO A 24 34.71 -24.53 -26.28
CA PRO A 24 34.65 -23.59 -25.16
C PRO A 24 33.90 -22.29 -25.54
N ARG A 25 33.80 -21.99 -26.84
CA ARG A 25 33.06 -20.85 -27.38
C ARG A 25 31.54 -20.96 -27.18
N LEU A 26 30.95 -22.15 -27.24
CA LEU A 26 29.49 -22.33 -27.09
C LEU A 26 29.06 -22.24 -25.62
N LEU A 27 29.90 -22.72 -24.69
CA LEU A 27 29.70 -22.56 -23.25
C LEU A 27 29.79 -21.10 -22.79
N ILE A 28 30.69 -20.30 -23.39
CA ILE A 28 30.81 -18.86 -23.10
C ILE A 28 29.57 -18.09 -23.60
N VAL A 29 29.04 -18.44 -24.78
CA VAL A 29 27.82 -17.78 -25.30
C VAL A 29 26.59 -18.16 -24.47
N PHE A 30 26.49 -19.42 -24.03
CA PHE A 30 25.39 -19.87 -23.17
C PHE A 30 25.46 -19.27 -21.75
N SER A 31 26.67 -19.17 -21.17
CA SER A 31 26.85 -18.53 -19.86
C SER A 31 26.59 -17.02 -19.93
N ALA A 32 26.99 -16.36 -21.02
CA ALA A 32 26.66 -14.95 -21.26
C ALA A 32 25.15 -14.73 -21.45
N PHE A 33 24.44 -15.66 -22.12
CA PHE A 33 22.99 -15.60 -22.27
C PHE A 33 22.26 -15.76 -20.93
N LEU A 34 22.68 -16.72 -20.09
CA LEU A 34 22.13 -16.91 -18.74
C LEU A 34 22.43 -15.72 -17.82
N ALA A 35 23.64 -15.14 -17.91
CA ALA A 35 24.02 -13.96 -17.15
C ALA A 35 23.17 -12.74 -17.54
N SER A 36 22.85 -12.56 -18.83
CA SER A 36 21.99 -11.47 -19.29
C SER A 36 20.53 -11.63 -18.85
N ALA A 37 20.01 -12.86 -18.76
CA ALA A 37 18.68 -13.13 -18.23
C ALA A 37 18.56 -12.86 -16.71
N ALA A 38 19.63 -13.08 -15.95
CA ALA A 38 19.66 -12.80 -14.51
C ALA A 38 19.73 -11.30 -14.17
N VAL A 39 20.31 -10.48 -15.07
CA VAL A 39 20.46 -9.03 -14.86
C VAL A 39 19.13 -8.26 -15.04
N LEU A 40 18.12 -8.85 -15.67
CA LEU A 40 16.83 -8.19 -15.89
C LEU A 40 15.88 -8.18 -14.66
N HIS A 41 16.20 -8.91 -13.59
CA HIS A 41 15.31 -9.07 -12.43
C HIS A 41 15.62 -8.15 -11.24
N SER A 42 16.51 -7.18 -11.39
CA SER A 42 16.80 -6.20 -10.33
C SER A 42 15.98 -4.91 -10.49
N ALA A 43 14.65 -5.05 -10.56
CA ALA A 43 13.75 -4.03 -10.07
C ALA A 43 13.42 -4.44 -8.63
N ILE A 44 13.61 -3.56 -7.65
CA ILE A 44 13.28 -3.83 -6.24
C ILE A 44 11.83 -4.32 -6.19
N ALA A 45 11.63 -5.63 -6.03
CA ALA A 45 10.29 -6.20 -5.97
C ALA A 45 9.62 -5.69 -4.69
N ALA A 46 8.50 -4.98 -4.83
CA ALA A 46 7.72 -4.51 -3.68
C ALA A 46 7.32 -5.69 -2.78
N GLU A 47 7.38 -5.53 -1.45
CA GLU A 47 7.05 -6.60 -0.51
C GLU A 47 5.60 -7.09 -0.66
N ALA A 48 4.69 -6.21 -1.03
CA ALA A 48 3.31 -6.49 -1.39
C ALA A 48 2.80 -5.43 -2.39
N TYR A 49 1.95 -5.84 -3.33
CA TYR A 49 1.28 -4.92 -4.26
C TYR A 49 -0.05 -5.52 -4.77
N MET A 50 -0.90 -4.66 -5.35
CA MET A 50 -2.13 -5.05 -6.03
C MET A 50 -2.41 -4.06 -7.16
N ILE A 51 -2.80 -4.59 -8.33
CA ILE A 51 -3.25 -3.81 -9.49
C ILE A 51 -4.72 -4.16 -9.70
N VAL A 52 -5.59 -3.16 -9.53
CA VAL A 52 -7.04 -3.33 -9.55
C VAL A 52 -7.68 -2.31 -10.46
N ASP A 53 -8.69 -2.73 -11.22
CA ASP A 53 -9.58 -1.84 -11.92
C ASP A 53 -10.51 -1.12 -10.92
N ALA A 54 -10.44 0.21 -10.87
CA ALA A 54 -11.15 0.99 -9.87
C ALA A 54 -12.69 0.99 -10.03
N GLN A 55 -13.21 0.68 -11.22
CA GLN A 55 -14.65 0.70 -11.49
C GLN A 55 -15.31 -0.66 -11.23
N THR A 56 -14.64 -1.73 -11.63
CA THR A 56 -15.16 -3.10 -11.59
C THR A 56 -14.64 -3.89 -10.40
N GLY A 57 -13.53 -3.46 -9.78
CA GLY A 57 -12.83 -4.22 -8.75
C GLY A 57 -12.06 -5.43 -9.28
N HIS A 58 -11.93 -5.59 -10.60
CA HIS A 58 -11.19 -6.69 -11.20
C HIS A 58 -9.71 -6.59 -10.85
N ILE A 59 -9.15 -7.63 -10.24
CA ILE A 59 -7.73 -7.70 -9.88
C ILE A 59 -6.96 -8.27 -11.07
N PHE A 60 -6.07 -7.47 -11.64
CA PHE A 60 -5.18 -7.91 -12.72
C PHE A 60 -3.99 -8.71 -12.18
N GLU A 61 -3.40 -8.23 -11.09
CA GLU A 61 -2.22 -8.84 -10.47
C GLU A 61 -2.13 -8.47 -8.99
N GLN A 62 -1.53 -9.35 -8.18
CA GLN A 62 -1.28 -9.09 -6.77
C GLN A 62 -0.15 -9.96 -6.22
N GLN A 63 0.61 -9.41 -5.27
CA GLN A 63 1.61 -10.14 -4.50
C GLN A 63 1.40 -9.86 -3.01
N ALA A 64 1.34 -10.95 -2.22
CA ALA A 64 1.13 -10.89 -0.78
C ALA A 64 0.04 -9.88 -0.32
N PRO A 65 -1.15 -9.82 -0.97
CA PRO A 65 -2.14 -8.75 -0.80
C PRO A 65 -2.73 -8.66 0.62
N ARG A 66 -2.56 -9.71 1.45
CA ARG A 66 -3.05 -9.78 2.82
C ARG A 66 -1.94 -9.63 3.86
N LYS A 67 -0.70 -9.38 3.45
CA LYS A 67 0.42 -9.16 4.37
C LYS A 67 0.19 -7.86 5.12
N LYS A 68 0.24 -7.91 6.46
CA LYS A 68 0.15 -6.71 7.29
C LYS A 68 1.49 -5.97 7.23
N LEU A 69 1.47 -4.73 6.78
CA LEU A 69 2.63 -3.84 6.68
C LEU A 69 2.30 -2.50 7.32
N GLN A 70 3.34 -1.76 7.70
CA GLN A 70 3.15 -0.36 8.09
C GLN A 70 2.74 0.44 6.84
N VAL A 71 1.59 1.10 6.91
CA VAL A 71 1.04 1.85 5.78
C VAL A 71 1.51 3.32 5.74
N GLY A 72 2.15 3.80 6.82
CA GLY A 72 2.67 5.16 6.92
C GLY A 72 1.60 6.21 6.61
N SER A 73 1.95 7.23 5.82
CA SER A 73 1.05 8.32 5.43
C SER A 73 -0.18 7.88 4.62
N LEU A 74 -0.23 6.66 4.07
CA LEU A 74 -1.47 6.15 3.47
C LEU A 74 -2.63 6.07 4.47
N THR A 75 -2.34 6.07 5.77
CA THR A 75 -3.35 6.23 6.83
C THR A 75 -4.24 7.46 6.63
N LYS A 76 -3.71 8.54 6.04
CA LYS A 76 -4.48 9.77 5.79
C LYS A 76 -5.62 9.58 4.78
N ILE A 77 -5.54 8.59 3.89
CA ILE A 77 -6.65 8.21 3.01
C ILE A 77 -7.82 7.70 3.85
N ALA A 78 -7.56 6.81 4.82
CA ALA A 78 -8.59 6.33 5.73
C ALA A 78 -9.19 7.46 6.59
N THR A 79 -8.36 8.38 7.10
CA THR A 79 -8.84 9.57 7.82
C THR A 79 -9.77 10.41 6.93
N ALA A 80 -9.36 10.69 5.69
CA ALA A 80 -10.16 11.49 4.76
C ALA A 80 -11.48 10.81 4.41
N THR A 81 -11.51 9.49 4.22
CA THR A 81 -12.75 8.74 3.99
C THR A 81 -13.73 8.94 5.15
N VAL A 82 -13.29 8.76 6.40
CA VAL A 82 -14.16 8.95 7.57
C VAL A 82 -14.70 10.39 7.66
N VAL A 83 -13.86 11.39 7.37
CA VAL A 83 -14.26 12.80 7.36
C VAL A 83 -15.32 13.05 6.29
N LEU A 84 -15.11 12.57 5.06
CA LEU A 84 -16.03 12.76 3.94
C LEU A 84 -17.36 12.06 4.20
N ASP A 85 -17.34 10.81 4.69
CA ASP A 85 -18.54 10.07 5.07
C ASP A 85 -19.34 10.80 6.15
N TRP A 86 -18.66 11.35 7.16
CA TRP A 86 -19.30 12.14 8.22
C TRP A 86 -19.93 13.43 7.67
N ILE A 87 -19.24 14.13 6.76
CA ILE A 87 -19.76 15.34 6.10
C ILE A 87 -21.03 15.01 5.32
N GLU A 88 -21.02 13.95 4.52
CA GLU A 88 -22.16 13.50 3.72
C GLU A 88 -23.34 13.12 4.63
N GLN A 89 -23.12 12.25 5.61
CA GLN A 89 -24.18 11.74 6.51
C GLN A 89 -24.79 12.83 7.39
N LYS A 90 -24.04 13.87 7.74
CA LYS A 90 -24.51 14.99 8.56
C LYS A 90 -24.92 16.21 7.74
N SER A 91 -24.89 16.10 6.40
CA SER A 91 -25.16 17.21 5.47
C SER A 91 -24.38 18.48 5.83
N ARG A 92 -23.11 18.32 6.17
CA ARG A 92 -22.20 19.44 6.51
C ARG A 92 -21.59 20.03 5.26
N ASN A 93 -21.09 21.27 5.38
CA ASN A 93 -20.34 21.91 4.31
C ASN A 93 -18.83 21.74 4.55
N LEU A 94 -18.08 21.42 3.50
CA LEU A 94 -16.62 21.42 3.46
C LEU A 94 -16.02 22.81 3.75
N ASP A 95 -16.77 23.88 3.50
CA ASP A 95 -16.32 25.25 3.74
C ASP A 95 -16.46 25.67 5.22
N GLN A 96 -16.96 24.78 6.09
CA GLN A 96 -16.95 25.03 7.52
C GLN A 96 -15.50 25.10 8.04
N THR A 97 -15.22 26.08 8.88
CA THR A 97 -13.90 26.30 9.45
C THR A 97 -13.75 25.61 10.79
N VAL A 98 -12.55 25.10 11.05
CA VAL A 98 -12.16 24.52 12.33
C VAL A 98 -10.84 25.13 12.78
N ALA A 99 -10.69 25.34 14.09
CA ALA A 99 -9.45 25.80 14.67
C ALA A 99 -8.45 24.65 14.79
N ILE A 100 -7.19 24.88 14.43
CA ILE A 100 -6.11 23.91 14.64
C ILE A 100 -5.82 23.79 16.14
N PRO A 101 -5.98 22.60 16.75
CA PRO A 101 -5.73 22.39 18.17
C PRO A 101 -4.23 22.39 18.47
N GLN A 102 -3.85 22.82 19.68
CA GLN A 102 -2.45 22.81 20.15
C GLN A 102 -1.86 21.39 20.11
N GLU A 103 -2.69 20.39 20.36
CA GLU A 103 -2.32 18.98 20.38
C GLU A 103 -1.88 18.45 19.02
N ALA A 104 -2.28 19.09 17.91
CA ALA A 104 -1.87 18.69 16.56
C ALA A 104 -0.36 18.81 16.32
N PHE A 105 0.34 19.60 17.16
CA PHE A 105 1.78 19.82 17.07
C PHE A 105 2.59 18.82 17.93
N VAL A 106 1.93 18.03 18.79
CA VAL A 106 2.62 17.07 19.65
C VAL A 106 3.13 15.91 18.81
N GLY A 107 4.46 15.79 18.72
CA GLY A 107 5.11 14.76 17.90
C GLY A 107 5.10 15.06 16.40
N ALA A 108 4.65 16.25 15.99
CA ALA A 108 4.81 16.71 14.62
C ALA A 108 6.29 17.05 14.37
N LEU A 109 6.95 16.28 13.49
CA LEU A 109 8.34 16.52 13.11
C LEU A 109 8.46 17.64 12.05
N GLU A 110 7.42 17.81 11.25
CA GLU A 110 7.38 18.72 10.12
C GLU A 110 6.07 19.52 10.12
N ASN A 111 6.16 20.77 9.67
CA ASN A 111 5.04 21.69 9.46
C ASN A 111 5.27 22.48 8.17
N PRO A 112 5.14 21.83 6.99
CA PRO A 112 5.51 22.42 5.70
C PRO A 112 4.63 23.64 5.33
N ILE A 113 3.39 23.67 5.79
CA ILE A 113 2.45 24.77 5.51
C ILE A 113 2.65 25.94 6.47
N GLY A 114 3.25 25.71 7.65
CA GLY A 114 3.50 26.75 8.63
C GLY A 114 2.29 27.08 9.51
N PHE A 115 1.37 26.12 9.70
CA PHE A 115 0.21 26.26 10.56
C PHE A 115 0.59 26.69 11.98
N GLN A 116 -0.27 27.50 12.59
CA GLN A 116 -0.17 27.90 13.99
C GLN A 116 -1.38 27.38 14.79
N PRO A 117 -1.20 27.12 16.09
CA PRO A 117 -2.33 26.83 16.97
C PRO A 117 -3.38 27.93 16.93
N GLY A 118 -4.65 27.55 16.79
CA GLY A 118 -5.78 28.49 16.69
C GLY A 118 -6.07 29.01 15.28
N ASP A 119 -5.24 28.71 14.28
CA ASP A 119 -5.56 29.02 12.89
C ASP A 119 -6.91 28.42 12.49
N SER A 120 -7.76 29.24 11.86
CA SER A 120 -9.10 28.84 11.42
C SER A 120 -9.07 28.45 9.94
N ILE A 121 -9.15 27.16 9.66
CA ILE A 121 -8.99 26.60 8.30
C ILE A 121 -10.24 25.82 7.91
N THR A 122 -10.63 25.89 6.64
CA THR A 122 -11.77 25.11 6.15
C THR A 122 -11.47 23.61 6.17
N LEU A 123 -12.50 22.76 6.35
CA LEU A 123 -12.30 21.31 6.22
C LEU A 123 -11.77 20.92 4.84
N ARG A 124 -12.19 21.64 3.79
CA ARG A 124 -11.68 21.47 2.43
C ARG A 124 -10.16 21.64 2.35
N ASP A 125 -9.65 22.74 2.88
CA ASP A 125 -8.22 23.05 2.81
C ASP A 125 -7.40 22.12 3.69
N LEU A 126 -7.95 21.70 4.84
CA LEU A 126 -7.32 20.67 5.67
C LEU A 126 -7.25 19.32 4.95
N LEU A 127 -8.30 18.93 4.21
CA LEU A 127 -8.27 17.71 3.39
C LEU A 127 -7.22 17.82 2.28
N TYR A 128 -7.10 18.98 1.63
CA TYR A 128 -6.04 19.22 0.64
C TYR A 128 -4.64 19.18 1.25
N ALA A 129 -4.42 19.83 2.39
CA ALA A 129 -3.16 19.76 3.11
C ALA A 129 -2.79 18.32 3.46
N ALA A 130 -3.75 17.56 4.01
CA ALA A 130 -3.53 16.17 4.42
C ALA A 130 -3.28 15.22 3.24
N LEU A 131 -3.96 15.40 2.10
CA LEU A 131 -3.88 14.45 0.98
C LEU A 131 -2.86 14.82 -0.09
N ILE A 132 -2.61 16.12 -0.31
CA ILE A 132 -1.67 16.61 -1.33
C ILE A 132 -0.26 16.76 -0.73
N GLN A 133 -0.16 17.43 0.42
CA GLN A 133 1.13 17.66 1.10
C GLN A 133 1.46 16.58 2.12
N SER A 134 0.58 15.59 2.31
CA SER A 134 0.73 14.58 3.37
C SER A 134 0.91 15.21 4.77
N ASP A 135 0.29 16.37 5.01
CA ASP A 135 0.49 17.14 6.24
C ASP A 135 -0.14 16.46 7.48
N ASN A 136 0.65 16.27 8.54
CA ASN A 136 0.22 15.57 9.75
C ASN A 136 -0.65 16.43 10.66
N ILE A 137 -0.41 17.74 10.72
CA ILE A 137 -1.18 18.67 11.56
C ILE A 137 -2.61 18.77 11.01
N ALA A 138 -2.75 18.87 9.68
CA ALA A 138 -4.06 18.86 9.04
C ALA A 138 -4.80 17.54 9.26
N ALA A 139 -4.13 16.40 9.06
CA ALA A 139 -4.72 15.09 9.29
C ALA A 139 -5.16 14.90 10.75
N TYR A 140 -4.35 15.36 11.72
CA TYR A 140 -4.71 15.33 13.14
C TYR A 140 -5.93 16.22 13.41
N THR A 141 -5.92 17.45 12.91
CA THR A 141 -7.01 18.42 13.12
C THR A 141 -8.35 17.87 12.61
N LEU A 142 -8.34 17.26 11.42
CA LEU A 142 -9.50 16.57 10.85
C LEU A 142 -9.99 15.44 11.76
N ALA A 143 -9.08 14.55 12.17
CA ALA A 143 -9.40 13.40 13.03
C ALA A 143 -9.91 13.84 14.41
N TYR A 144 -9.32 14.87 15.00
CA TYR A 144 -9.73 15.43 16.29
C TYR A 144 -11.13 16.02 16.21
N HIS A 145 -11.35 16.90 15.22
CA HIS A 145 -12.65 17.55 15.03
C HIS A 145 -13.76 16.51 14.79
N VAL A 146 -13.60 15.64 13.79
CA VAL A 146 -14.64 14.65 13.45
C VAL A 146 -14.76 13.57 14.53
N GLY A 147 -13.64 13.09 15.07
CA GLY A 147 -13.62 12.06 16.11
C GLY A 147 -14.37 12.49 17.38
N SER A 148 -14.22 13.75 17.80
CA SER A 148 -14.98 14.30 18.94
C SER A 148 -16.49 14.30 18.71
N GLN A 149 -16.93 14.57 17.47
CA GLN A 149 -18.34 14.57 17.07
C GLN A 149 -18.91 13.16 16.94
N LEU A 150 -18.06 12.15 16.67
CA LEU A 150 -18.48 10.76 16.63
C LEU A 150 -18.58 10.16 18.03
N GLN A 151 -17.65 10.50 18.93
CA GLN A 151 -17.70 10.03 20.32
C GLN A 151 -18.92 10.56 21.08
N SER A 152 -19.34 11.80 20.81
CA SER A 152 -20.57 12.36 21.42
C SER A 152 -21.85 11.64 20.97
N LEU A 153 -21.80 10.88 19.87
CA LEU A 153 -22.90 10.05 19.37
C LEU A 153 -22.91 8.63 19.96
N SER A 154 -21.88 8.25 20.71
CA SER A 154 -21.88 6.99 21.47
C SER A 154 -22.47 7.27 22.85
N PRO A 155 -23.68 6.78 23.17
CA PRO A 155 -24.10 6.73 24.56
C PRO A 155 -23.05 5.88 25.29
N ALA A 156 -22.55 6.38 26.42
CA ALA A 156 -21.53 5.74 27.25
C ALA A 156 -21.87 4.32 27.78
N SER A 157 -22.93 3.68 27.27
CA SER A 157 -23.47 2.38 27.67
C SER A 157 -23.14 1.20 26.75
N SER A 158 -22.29 1.38 25.72
CA SER A 158 -21.97 0.29 24.77
C SER A 158 -20.57 -0.32 24.92
N ILE A 159 -19.80 0.04 25.96
CA ILE A 159 -18.56 -0.68 26.29
C ILE A 159 -18.94 -1.98 27.00
N ARG A 160 -19.46 -2.95 26.23
CA ARG A 160 -19.45 -4.35 26.67
C ARG A 160 -18.00 -4.81 26.56
N MET A 161 -17.28 -4.64 27.67
CA MET A 161 -15.99 -5.24 27.93
C MET A 161 -16.10 -6.75 27.66
N VAL A 162 -15.73 -7.17 26.45
CA VAL A 162 -15.49 -8.59 26.16
C VAL A 162 -14.21 -8.93 26.91
N ARG A 163 -14.37 -9.34 28.17
CA ARG A 163 -13.34 -10.09 28.88
C ARG A 163 -13.11 -11.37 28.09
N THR A 164 -12.08 -11.38 27.25
CA THR A 164 -11.54 -12.61 26.70
C THR A 164 -10.72 -13.28 27.79
N THR A 165 -11.37 -14.16 28.55
CA THR A 165 -10.68 -15.28 29.19
C THR A 165 -10.48 -16.35 28.13
N LYS A 166 -9.25 -16.51 27.63
CA LYS A 166 -8.47 -17.77 27.70
C LYS A 166 -7.09 -17.56 27.12
#